data_AF-F8T837-F1
#
_entry.id   AF-F8T837-F1
#
_cell.length_a   1.000
_cell.length_b   1.000
_cell.length_c   1.000
_cell.angle_alpha   90.00
_cell.angle_beta   90.00
_cell.angle_gamma   90.00
#
_symmetry.space_group_name_H-M   'P 1'
#
loop_
_entity.id
_entity.type
_entity.pdbx_description
1 polymer ?
#
loop_
_entity_poly.entity_id
_entity_poly.type
_entity_poly.pdbx_seq_one_letter_code
_entity_poly.pdbx_strand_id
1 'polypeptide(L)'
;IPEAIAEGCDTLVSIGGVQSNQTRQVAAVAAHLGMKCVLVQENWVNYSDAVYDRVGNIQMSRMMGADVRLVADGFDIGIRKSWQDAMESVRAAGGKPFPVPAGCSEHPLGGLGFVGFAEEVRAQEAELGFRFDYIVVCSVTGSTQAGMVVGFAADGRARRVIGIDASAKPEQTREQILRIAKHTAELVDLGQDITREDVILDTRFGGPEYGLPNEGTLEAIRLCARFEGVLT
;
A
#
# COMPACT_ATOMS: atom_id res chain seq x y z
N ILE A 1 -13.24 -4.79 0.07
CA ILE A 1 -14.54 -4.10 -0.12
C ILE A 1 -15.71 -5.07 -0.29
N PRO A 2 -15.69 -6.04 -1.23
CA PRO A 2 -16.78 -7.03 -1.31
C PRO A 2 -17.05 -7.73 0.04
N GLU A 3 -16.00 -8.13 0.75
CA GLU A 3 -16.08 -8.69 2.12
C GLU A 3 -16.75 -7.72 3.12
N ALA A 4 -16.30 -6.46 3.19
CA ALA A 4 -16.90 -5.44 4.05
C ALA A 4 -18.41 -5.25 3.81
N ILE A 5 -18.84 -5.28 2.54
CA ILE A 5 -20.25 -5.19 2.17
C ILE A 5 -21.01 -6.46 2.57
N ALA A 6 -20.45 -7.64 2.29
CA ALA A 6 -21.07 -8.92 2.61
C ALA A 6 -21.26 -9.10 4.12
N GLU A 7 -20.30 -8.62 4.92
CA GLU A 7 -20.40 -8.61 6.37
C GLU A 7 -21.36 -7.52 6.90
N GLY A 8 -21.84 -6.60 6.07
CA GLY A 8 -22.69 -5.49 6.51
C GLY A 8 -21.96 -4.48 7.40
N CYS A 9 -20.67 -4.26 7.17
CA CYS A 9 -19.92 -3.21 7.84
C CYS A 9 -20.43 -1.83 7.38
N ASP A 10 -20.51 -0.87 8.31
CA ASP A 10 -20.98 0.49 8.05
C ASP A 10 -19.86 1.54 8.05
N THR A 11 -18.66 1.14 8.49
CA THR A 11 -17.53 2.05 8.71
C THR A 11 -16.23 1.42 8.25
N LEU A 12 -15.46 2.06 7.38
CA LEU A 12 -14.09 1.65 7.07
C LEU A 12 -13.12 2.29 8.07
N VAL A 13 -12.21 1.49 8.65
CA VAL A 13 -11.22 1.98 9.60
C VAL A 13 -9.81 1.65 9.11
N SER A 14 -9.00 2.67 8.87
CA SER A 14 -7.64 2.49 8.36
C SER A 14 -6.61 3.36 9.08
N ILE A 15 -5.34 3.15 8.75
CA ILE A 15 -4.20 3.78 9.40
C ILE A 15 -3.10 4.15 8.39
N GLY A 16 -2.35 5.22 8.68
CA GLY A 16 -1.18 5.61 7.92
C GLY A 16 -0.44 6.81 8.51
N GLY A 17 0.67 7.20 7.89
CA GLY A 17 1.31 8.49 8.18
C GLY A 17 0.40 9.68 7.81
N VAL A 18 0.73 10.88 8.30
CA VAL A 18 0.00 12.14 8.00
C VAL A 18 -0.31 12.28 6.50
N GLN A 19 0.68 12.11 5.62
CA GLN A 19 0.50 12.21 4.17
C GLN A 19 0.15 10.88 3.48
N SER A 20 -0.45 9.92 4.19
CA SER A 20 -0.75 8.60 3.66
C SER A 20 -1.72 8.61 2.48
N ASN A 21 -1.24 8.15 1.33
CA ASN A 21 -2.05 7.89 0.13
C ASN A 21 -3.16 6.86 0.39
N GLN A 22 -2.88 5.87 1.24
CA GLN A 22 -3.83 4.80 1.59
C GLN A 22 -5.05 5.39 2.27
N THR A 23 -4.85 6.16 3.34
CA THR A 23 -5.97 6.71 4.13
C THR A 23 -6.86 7.63 3.30
N ARG A 24 -6.27 8.44 2.41
CA ARG A 24 -7.01 9.26 1.44
C ARG A 24 -7.88 8.42 0.50
N GLN A 25 -7.36 7.30 -0.02
CA GLN A 25 -8.14 6.41 -0.87
C GLN A 25 -9.26 5.70 -0.10
N VAL A 26 -9.01 5.27 1.14
CA VAL A 26 -10.03 4.67 2.01
C VAL A 26 -11.17 5.65 2.27
N ALA A 27 -10.87 6.93 2.56
CA ALA A 27 -11.89 7.96 2.72
C ALA A 27 -12.73 8.16 1.45
N ALA A 28 -12.10 8.20 0.27
CA ALA A 28 -12.80 8.32 -1.00
C ALA A 28 -13.75 7.14 -1.25
N VAL A 29 -13.26 5.92 -1.03
CA VAL A 29 -14.04 4.69 -1.21
C VAL A 29 -15.20 4.62 -0.21
N ALA A 30 -14.96 4.98 1.06
CA ALA A 30 -16.01 5.02 2.07
C ALA A 30 -17.13 6.00 1.68
N ALA A 31 -16.78 7.23 1.29
CA ALA A 31 -17.73 8.24 0.86
C ALA A 31 -18.53 7.78 -0.36
N HIS A 32 -17.88 7.17 -1.35
CA HIS A 32 -18.53 6.61 -2.53
C HIS A 32 -19.53 5.49 -2.21
N LEU A 33 -19.19 4.62 -1.26
CA LEU A 33 -20.04 3.50 -0.84
C LEU A 33 -21.13 3.91 0.18
N GLY A 34 -21.17 5.17 0.61
CA GLY A 34 -22.06 5.62 1.67
C GLY A 34 -21.70 5.06 3.06
N MET A 35 -20.47 4.59 3.25
CA MET A 35 -19.94 4.12 4.53
C MET A 35 -19.30 5.29 5.30
N LYS A 36 -19.30 5.22 6.64
CA LYS A 36 -18.48 6.10 7.47
C LYS A 36 -17.00 5.76 7.29
N CYS A 37 -16.12 6.68 7.66
CA CYS A 37 -14.68 6.45 7.61
C CYS A 37 -14.00 6.99 8.87
N VAL A 38 -13.16 6.17 9.51
CA VAL A 38 -12.28 6.59 10.60
C VAL A 38 -10.84 6.32 10.18
N LEU A 39 -9.98 7.34 10.29
CA LEU A 39 -8.59 7.26 9.88
C LEU A 39 -7.70 7.60 11.07
N VAL A 40 -6.83 6.67 11.44
CA VAL A 40 -5.76 6.91 12.41
C VAL A 40 -4.54 7.41 11.63
N GLN A 41 -4.09 8.63 11.91
CA GLN A 41 -2.92 9.22 11.26
C GLN A 41 -1.82 9.52 12.27
N GLU A 42 -0.66 8.91 12.04
CA GLU A 42 0.51 8.95 12.92
C GLU A 42 1.65 9.76 12.29
N ASN A 43 2.59 10.25 13.10
CA ASN A 43 3.78 10.94 12.58
C ASN A 43 4.87 9.91 12.22
N TRP A 44 4.75 9.34 11.02
CA TRP A 44 5.66 8.30 10.54
C TRP A 44 6.99 8.80 9.97
N VAL A 45 7.16 10.12 9.86
CA VAL A 45 8.33 10.70 9.20
C VAL A 45 8.98 11.66 10.17
N ASN A 46 10.31 11.62 10.28
CA ASN A 46 11.09 12.64 10.99
C ASN A 46 11.17 13.93 10.16
N TYR A 47 10.01 14.49 9.84
CA TYR A 47 9.83 15.67 9.02
C TYR A 47 8.87 16.64 9.70
N SER A 48 9.21 17.91 9.69
CA SER A 48 8.39 18.98 10.24
C SER A 48 8.26 20.07 9.19
N ASP A 49 7.05 20.22 8.68
CA ASP A 49 6.65 21.32 7.82
C ASP A 49 5.38 21.95 8.39
N ALA A 50 5.29 23.28 8.30
CA ALA A 50 4.25 24.06 8.97
C ALA A 50 2.82 23.73 8.50
N VAL A 51 2.68 23.10 7.32
CA VAL A 51 1.39 22.77 6.73
C VAL A 51 1.23 21.26 6.46
N TYR A 52 2.17 20.43 6.91
CA TYR A 52 2.21 18.99 6.60
C TYR A 52 0.91 18.25 6.95
N ASP A 53 0.23 18.66 8.03
CA ASP A 53 -1.03 18.10 8.51
C ASP A 53 -2.28 18.81 7.95
N ARG A 54 -2.13 19.71 6.97
CA ARG A 54 -3.21 20.60 6.46
C ARG A 54 -3.31 20.66 4.94
N VAL A 55 -2.38 20.08 4.21
CA VAL A 55 -2.39 20.04 2.73
C VAL A 55 -2.43 18.60 2.22
N GLY A 56 -2.60 18.41 0.91
CA GLY A 56 -2.42 17.10 0.28
C GLY A 56 -3.39 16.02 0.76
N ASN A 57 -2.87 14.82 1.09
CA ASN A 57 -3.68 13.63 1.34
C ASN A 57 -4.59 13.77 2.57
N ILE A 58 -4.09 14.34 3.67
CA ILE A 58 -4.90 14.55 4.87
C ILE A 58 -6.00 15.58 4.65
N GLN A 59 -5.72 16.65 3.88
CA GLN A 59 -6.71 17.66 3.53
C GLN A 59 -7.87 17.03 2.75
N MET A 60 -7.57 16.25 1.71
CA MET A 60 -8.58 15.54 0.92
C MET A 60 -9.40 14.58 1.78
N SER A 61 -8.76 13.84 2.69
CA SER A 61 -9.45 12.89 3.57
C SER A 61 -10.51 13.58 4.44
N ARG A 62 -10.20 14.75 5.01
CA ARG A 62 -11.15 15.57 5.78
C ARG A 62 -12.27 16.12 4.89
N MET A 63 -11.95 16.59 3.70
CA MET A 63 -12.95 17.10 2.73
C MET A 63 -13.94 16.02 2.29
N MET A 64 -13.50 14.76 2.24
CA MET A 64 -14.37 13.60 1.95
C MET A 64 -15.16 13.11 3.16
N GLY A 65 -15.09 13.81 4.30
CA GLY A 65 -15.92 13.54 5.48
C GLY A 65 -15.40 12.43 6.40
N ALA A 66 -14.14 12.00 6.26
CA ALA A 66 -13.56 11.04 7.20
C ALA A 66 -13.30 11.68 8.59
N ASP A 67 -13.50 10.90 9.65
CA ASP A 67 -13.03 11.20 11.00
C ASP A 67 -11.51 10.95 11.05
N VAL A 68 -10.73 12.02 10.85
CA VAL A 68 -9.26 11.97 10.83
C VAL A 68 -8.72 12.25 12.23
N ARG A 69 -8.13 11.23 12.85
CA ARG A 69 -7.54 11.28 14.19
C ARG A 69 -6.02 11.32 14.10
N LEU A 70 -5.46 12.49 14.38
CA LEU A 70 -4.01 12.66 14.49
C LEU A 70 -3.53 12.17 15.85
N VAL A 71 -2.61 11.20 15.86
CA VAL A 71 -2.00 10.62 17.05
C VAL A 71 -0.48 10.84 17.01
N ALA A 72 0.14 11.01 18.17
CA ALA A 72 1.56 11.36 18.28
C ALA A 72 2.53 10.16 18.15
N ASP A 73 2.03 8.98 17.81
CA ASP A 73 2.84 7.76 17.69
C ASP A 73 3.76 7.80 16.44
N GLY A 74 4.90 7.11 16.50
CA GLY A 74 5.95 7.09 15.45
C GLY A 74 5.65 6.16 14.25
N PHE A 75 6.66 5.69 13.49
CA PHE A 75 6.48 4.78 12.32
C PHE A 75 6.59 3.29 12.64
N ASP A 76 5.67 2.47 12.11
CA ASP A 76 5.68 0.99 12.15
C ASP A 76 4.76 0.44 11.04
N ILE A 77 5.01 -0.79 10.62
CA ILE A 77 4.30 -1.48 9.54
C ILE A 77 3.29 -2.53 10.05
N GLY A 78 3.28 -2.82 11.35
CA GLY A 78 2.40 -3.78 12.02
C GLY A 78 1.10 -3.19 12.58
N ILE A 79 0.38 -4.01 13.35
CA ILE A 79 -0.89 -3.63 13.98
C ILE A 79 -0.65 -2.67 15.16
N ARG A 80 -1.36 -1.54 15.17
CA ARG A 80 -1.23 -0.47 16.17
C ARG A 80 -2.36 -0.50 17.21
N LYS A 81 -2.04 -0.14 18.46
CA LYS A 81 -3.04 0.04 19.52
C LYS A 81 -4.04 1.15 19.18
N SER A 82 -3.55 2.28 18.67
CA SER A 82 -4.37 3.40 18.19
C SER A 82 -5.44 2.97 17.18
N TRP A 83 -5.10 2.02 16.30
CA TRP A 83 -6.03 1.42 15.35
C TRP A 83 -7.05 0.49 16.00
N GLN A 84 -6.65 -0.31 17.00
CA GLN A 84 -7.58 -1.13 17.79
C GLN A 84 -8.58 -0.25 18.57
N ASP A 85 -8.10 0.81 19.23
CA ASP A 85 -8.93 1.76 19.95
C ASP A 85 -9.93 2.46 19.01
N ALA A 86 -9.50 2.77 17.77
CA ALA A 86 -10.39 3.32 16.75
C ALA A 86 -11.50 2.32 16.35
N MET A 87 -11.16 1.05 16.12
CA MET A 87 -12.13 0.00 15.85
C MET A 87 -13.14 -0.15 17.01
N GLU A 88 -12.67 -0.17 18.25
CA GLU A 88 -13.53 -0.25 19.44
C GLU A 88 -14.45 0.96 19.57
N SER A 89 -13.97 2.17 19.27
CA SER A 89 -14.79 3.37 19.31
C SER A 89 -15.98 3.31 18.34
N VAL A 90 -15.81 2.70 17.16
CA VAL A 90 -16.91 2.49 16.20
C VAL A 90 -17.93 1.50 16.77
N ARG A 91 -17.47 0.39 17.36
CA ARG A 91 -18.36 -0.60 18.00
C ARG A 91 -19.14 0.01 19.16
N ALA A 92 -18.48 0.80 20.00
CA ALA A 92 -19.10 1.50 21.13
C ALA A 92 -20.17 2.51 20.69
N ALA A 93 -20.00 3.11 19.50
CA ALA A 93 -20.99 3.98 18.87
C ALA A 93 -22.13 3.22 18.14
N GLY A 94 -22.17 1.87 18.25
CA GLY A 94 -23.18 1.02 17.62
C GLY A 94 -22.93 0.71 16.13
N GLY A 95 -21.76 1.08 15.59
CA GLY A 95 -21.37 0.76 14.23
C GLY A 95 -20.68 -0.61 14.09
N LYS A 96 -20.50 -1.06 12.85
CA LYS A 96 -19.76 -2.28 12.51
C LYS A 96 -18.53 -1.91 11.67
N PRO A 97 -17.33 -1.82 12.28
CA PRO A 97 -16.13 -1.41 11.56
C PRO A 97 -15.57 -2.54 10.69
N PHE A 98 -15.04 -2.19 9.52
CA PHE A 98 -14.22 -3.06 8.69
C PHE A 98 -12.73 -2.68 8.81
N PRO A 99 -11.85 -3.62 9.23
CA PRO A 99 -10.44 -3.34 9.42
C PRO A 99 -9.68 -3.24 8.08
N VAL A 100 -9.03 -2.12 7.82
CA VAL A 100 -8.12 -1.94 6.66
C VAL A 100 -6.71 -1.59 7.16
N PRO A 101 -5.77 -2.55 7.20
CA PRO A 101 -4.42 -2.31 7.73
C PRO A 101 -3.59 -1.36 6.84
N ALA A 102 -2.42 -0.96 7.33
CA ALA A 102 -1.50 -0.07 6.62
C ALA A 102 -1.22 -0.56 5.18
N GLY A 103 -1.57 0.28 4.20
CA GLY A 103 -1.43 -0.02 2.77
C GLY A 103 -2.18 -1.26 2.28
N CYS A 104 -3.22 -1.72 3.00
CA CYS A 104 -3.94 -2.99 2.76
C CYS A 104 -3.09 -4.26 2.87
N SER A 105 -1.81 -4.17 3.25
CA SER A 105 -0.87 -5.25 2.98
C SER A 105 -1.00 -6.45 3.91
N GLU A 106 -1.19 -6.20 5.20
CA GLU A 106 -1.42 -7.24 6.22
C GLU A 106 -2.89 -7.71 6.27
N HIS A 107 -3.59 -7.63 5.14
CA HIS A 107 -4.96 -8.13 5.00
C HIS A 107 -4.92 -9.46 4.23
N PRO A 108 -5.71 -10.49 4.59
CA PRO A 108 -5.74 -11.77 3.87
C PRO A 108 -5.92 -11.57 2.35
N LEU A 109 -6.83 -10.68 1.98
CA LEU A 109 -7.14 -10.35 0.58
C LEU A 109 -6.20 -9.30 -0.08
N GLY A 110 -5.18 -8.82 0.64
CA GLY A 110 -4.39 -7.64 0.26
C GLY A 110 -3.57 -7.82 -1.03
N GLY A 111 -3.09 -9.04 -1.30
CA GLY A 111 -2.28 -9.33 -2.50
C GLY A 111 -3.08 -9.56 -3.77
N LEU A 112 -4.38 -9.84 -3.67
CA LEU A 112 -5.20 -10.28 -4.81
C LEU A 112 -5.27 -9.25 -5.93
N GLY A 113 -5.33 -7.95 -5.59
CA GLY A 113 -5.42 -6.88 -6.59
C GLY A 113 -4.25 -6.89 -7.57
N PHE A 114 -3.03 -7.15 -7.08
CA PHE A 114 -1.84 -7.16 -7.91
C PHE A 114 -1.51 -8.53 -8.53
N VAL A 115 -2.19 -9.61 -8.11
CA VAL A 115 -2.29 -10.81 -8.96
C VAL A 115 -3.08 -10.48 -10.23
N GLY A 116 -4.22 -9.79 -10.08
CA GLY A 116 -5.00 -9.28 -11.19
C GLY A 116 -4.22 -8.32 -12.11
N PHE A 117 -3.33 -7.51 -11.54
CA PHE A 117 -2.40 -6.67 -12.33
C PHE A 117 -1.54 -7.49 -13.30
N ALA A 118 -0.99 -8.63 -12.87
CA ALA A 118 -0.19 -9.46 -13.77
C ALA A 118 -1.03 -10.08 -14.90
N GLU A 119 -2.29 -10.44 -14.62
CA GLU A 119 -3.24 -10.87 -15.66
C GLU A 119 -3.54 -9.75 -16.65
N GLU A 120 -3.75 -8.52 -16.16
CA GLU A 120 -3.97 -7.35 -17.01
C GLU A 120 -2.77 -7.08 -17.91
N VAL A 121 -1.54 -7.15 -17.36
CA VAL A 121 -0.31 -7.02 -18.14
C VAL A 121 -0.22 -8.10 -19.21
N ARG A 122 -0.55 -9.37 -18.91
CA ARG A 122 -0.56 -10.43 -19.93
C ARG A 122 -1.56 -10.14 -21.07
N ALA A 123 -2.74 -9.65 -20.74
CA ALA A 123 -3.73 -9.27 -21.74
C ALA A 123 -3.23 -8.12 -22.62
N GLN A 124 -2.64 -7.08 -22.02
CA GLN A 124 -2.06 -5.95 -22.74
C GLN A 124 -0.85 -6.35 -23.59
N GLU A 125 0.03 -7.24 -23.12
CA GLU A 125 1.16 -7.80 -23.89
C GLU A 125 0.65 -8.53 -25.15
N ALA A 126 -0.45 -9.28 -25.03
CA ALA A 126 -1.07 -9.95 -26.17
C ALA A 126 -1.65 -8.96 -27.19
N GLU A 127 -2.30 -7.88 -26.73
CA GLU A 127 -2.83 -6.82 -27.61
C GLU A 127 -1.73 -6.01 -28.30
N LEU A 128 -0.63 -5.73 -27.59
CA LEU A 128 0.49 -4.94 -28.09
C LEU A 128 1.45 -5.72 -29.00
N GLY A 129 1.43 -7.06 -28.91
CA GLY A 129 2.30 -7.93 -29.70
C GLY A 129 3.76 -7.97 -29.22
N PHE A 130 4.03 -7.52 -27.99
CA PHE A 130 5.34 -7.64 -27.33
C PHE A 130 5.18 -7.90 -25.83
N ARG A 131 6.27 -8.36 -25.19
CA ARG A 131 6.30 -8.61 -23.75
C ARG A 131 7.25 -7.65 -23.05
N PHE A 132 6.93 -7.28 -21.83
CA PHE A 132 7.82 -6.53 -20.96
C PHE A 132 8.82 -7.49 -20.31
N ASP A 133 10.11 -7.15 -20.40
CA ASP A 133 11.19 -7.95 -19.82
C ASP A 133 11.26 -7.83 -18.30
N TYR A 134 10.91 -6.66 -17.75
CA TYR A 134 10.95 -6.33 -16.33
C TYR A 134 9.81 -5.41 -15.94
N ILE A 135 9.45 -5.47 -14.65
CA ILE A 135 8.53 -4.53 -13.99
C ILE A 135 9.30 -3.88 -12.85
N VAL A 136 9.28 -2.55 -12.77
CA VAL A 136 9.85 -1.80 -11.64
C VAL A 136 8.73 -1.27 -10.77
N VAL A 137 8.80 -1.50 -9.45
CA VAL A 137 7.74 -1.12 -8.52
C VAL A 137 8.30 -0.65 -7.18
N CYS A 138 7.76 0.43 -6.62
CA CYS A 138 8.10 0.90 -5.27
C CYS A 138 7.46 0.01 -4.20
N SER A 139 8.22 -0.33 -3.15
CA SER A 139 7.79 -1.24 -2.08
C SER A 139 8.05 -0.68 -0.70
N VAL A 140 7.00 -0.70 0.14
CA VAL A 140 7.07 -0.37 1.58
C VAL A 140 6.34 -1.43 2.39
N THR A 141 5.00 -1.49 2.31
CA THR A 141 4.20 -2.47 3.08
C THR A 141 3.99 -3.80 2.32
N GLY A 142 4.27 -3.85 1.02
CA GLY A 142 4.61 -5.09 0.33
C GLY A 142 3.53 -5.78 -0.50
N SER A 143 2.22 -5.63 -0.23
CA SER A 143 1.19 -6.39 -0.98
C SER A 143 1.14 -6.10 -2.47
N THR A 144 1.48 -4.88 -2.90
CA THR A 144 1.67 -4.53 -4.31
C THR A 144 2.66 -5.46 -4.98
N GLN A 145 3.91 -5.50 -4.50
CA GLN A 145 4.94 -6.35 -5.07
C GLN A 145 4.63 -7.83 -4.84
N ALA A 146 4.09 -8.21 -3.69
CA ALA A 146 3.73 -9.60 -3.40
C ALA A 146 2.70 -10.15 -4.40
N GLY A 147 1.64 -9.39 -4.68
CA GLY A 147 0.64 -9.76 -5.70
C GLY A 147 1.26 -9.86 -7.09
N MET A 148 2.15 -8.94 -7.47
CA MET A 148 2.89 -9.02 -8.73
C MET A 148 3.77 -10.27 -8.79
N VAL A 149 4.52 -10.59 -7.73
CA VAL A 149 5.36 -11.79 -7.64
C VAL A 149 4.52 -13.04 -7.85
N VAL A 150 3.38 -13.16 -7.18
CA VAL A 150 2.45 -14.30 -7.36
C VAL A 150 1.89 -14.34 -8.77
N GLY A 151 1.39 -13.22 -9.28
CA GLY A 151 0.78 -13.15 -10.60
C GLY A 151 1.76 -13.42 -11.76
N PHE A 152 3.01 -12.97 -11.65
CA PHE A 152 4.07 -13.26 -12.62
C PHE A 152 4.78 -14.59 -12.38
N ALA A 153 4.66 -15.22 -11.22
CA ALA A 153 5.12 -16.59 -11.04
C ALA A 153 4.37 -17.55 -11.98
N ALA A 154 3.08 -17.31 -12.25
CA ALA A 154 2.25 -18.11 -13.15
C ALA A 154 2.81 -18.25 -14.57
N ASP A 155 3.65 -17.32 -15.03
CA ASP A 155 4.32 -17.38 -16.34
C ASP A 155 5.87 -17.34 -16.25
N GLY A 156 6.41 -17.71 -15.08
CA GLY A 156 7.85 -17.86 -14.85
C GLY A 156 8.63 -16.54 -14.73
N ARG A 157 7.95 -15.42 -14.46
CA ARG A 157 8.54 -14.07 -14.43
C ARG A 157 8.57 -13.41 -13.06
N ALA A 158 8.32 -14.13 -11.97
CA ALA A 158 8.38 -13.56 -10.61
C ALA A 158 9.68 -12.76 -10.36
N ARG A 159 10.84 -13.31 -10.77
CA ARG A 159 12.17 -12.67 -10.64
C ARG A 159 12.40 -11.47 -11.57
N ARG A 160 11.46 -11.15 -12.46
CA ARG A 160 11.46 -9.95 -13.31
C ARG A 160 10.77 -8.76 -12.65
N VAL A 161 10.11 -8.97 -11.50
CA VAL A 161 9.54 -7.90 -10.68
C VAL A 161 10.64 -7.33 -9.79
N ILE A 162 11.16 -6.17 -10.18
CA ILE A 162 12.21 -5.43 -9.47
C ILE A 162 11.56 -4.47 -8.49
N GLY A 163 11.45 -4.88 -7.24
CA GLY A 163 11.04 -4.01 -6.15
C GLY A 163 12.14 -3.00 -5.80
N ILE A 164 11.75 -1.75 -5.56
CA ILE A 164 12.62 -0.70 -5.04
C ILE A 164 12.13 -0.35 -3.62
N ASP A 165 12.95 -0.63 -2.60
CA ASP A 165 12.61 -0.30 -1.22
C ASP A 165 12.53 1.22 -1.03
N ALA A 166 11.45 1.67 -0.38
CA ALA A 166 11.26 3.05 0.05
C ALA A 166 10.94 3.15 1.55
N SER A 167 11.13 2.06 2.31
CA SER A 167 10.87 2.05 3.76
C SER A 167 12.10 2.42 4.59
N ALA A 168 13.30 2.35 4.00
CA ALA A 168 14.59 2.38 4.69
C ALA A 168 14.76 1.24 5.73
N LYS A 169 13.91 0.21 5.67
CA LYS A 169 13.93 -0.99 6.53
C LYS A 169 13.85 -2.25 5.64
N PRO A 170 14.83 -2.47 4.75
CA PRO A 170 14.68 -3.39 3.64
C PRO A 170 14.45 -4.86 4.03
N GLU A 171 15.02 -5.33 5.15
CA GLU A 171 14.78 -6.72 5.57
C GLU A 171 13.34 -6.94 6.05
N GLN A 172 12.78 -5.98 6.79
CA GLN A 172 11.37 -6.04 7.21
C GLN A 172 10.45 -5.99 5.98
N THR A 173 10.72 -5.07 5.04
CA THR A 173 9.99 -4.98 3.77
C THR A 173 10.03 -6.31 3.02
N ARG A 174 11.22 -6.91 2.86
CA ARG A 174 11.41 -8.15 2.10
C ARG A 174 10.70 -9.34 2.75
N GLU A 175 10.82 -9.47 4.07
CA GLU A 175 10.13 -10.53 4.83
C GLU A 175 8.61 -10.39 4.74
N GLN A 176 8.09 -9.16 4.83
CA GLN A 176 6.67 -8.89 4.68
C GLN A 176 6.18 -9.19 3.26
N ILE A 177 6.91 -8.79 2.21
CA ILE A 177 6.58 -9.15 0.82
C ILE A 177 6.54 -10.67 0.66
N LEU A 178 7.56 -11.39 1.11
CA LEU A 178 7.64 -12.85 0.99
C LEU A 178 6.48 -13.53 1.70
N ARG A 179 6.14 -13.10 2.92
CA ARG A 179 5.03 -13.67 3.68
C ARG A 179 3.68 -13.43 3.01
N ILE A 180 3.43 -12.20 2.53
CA ILE A 180 2.19 -11.88 1.81
C ILE A 180 2.12 -12.66 0.50
N ALA A 181 3.23 -12.80 -0.23
CA ALA A 181 3.28 -13.54 -1.49
C ALA A 181 2.96 -15.03 -1.30
N LYS A 182 3.53 -15.67 -0.26
CA LYS A 182 3.21 -17.06 0.09
C LYS A 182 1.73 -17.24 0.40
N HIS A 183 1.18 -16.40 1.29
CA HIS A 183 -0.24 -16.47 1.63
C HIS A 183 -1.13 -16.23 0.41
N THR A 184 -0.79 -15.25 -0.43
CA THR A 184 -1.55 -14.94 -1.64
C THR A 184 -1.46 -16.07 -2.67
N ALA A 185 -0.31 -16.73 -2.80
CA ALA A 185 -0.13 -17.89 -3.67
C ALA A 185 -1.01 -19.08 -3.25
N GLU A 186 -1.15 -19.32 -1.95
CA GLU A 186 -2.09 -20.30 -1.39
C GLU A 186 -3.54 -19.91 -1.71
N LEU A 187 -3.92 -18.65 -1.53
CA LEU A 187 -5.29 -18.17 -1.78
C LEU A 187 -5.75 -18.32 -3.24
N VAL A 188 -4.82 -18.24 -4.19
CA VAL A 188 -5.13 -18.34 -5.63
C VAL A 188 -4.78 -19.71 -6.22
N ASP A 189 -4.46 -20.69 -5.38
CA ASP A 189 -4.03 -22.03 -5.79
C ASP A 189 -2.95 -22.01 -6.88
N LEU A 190 -1.89 -21.20 -6.68
CA LEU A 190 -0.84 -20.98 -7.68
C LEU A 190 -0.15 -22.29 -8.16
N GLY A 191 -0.12 -23.32 -7.30
CA GLY A 191 0.44 -24.64 -7.64
C GLY A 191 1.97 -24.73 -7.62
N GLN A 192 2.66 -23.70 -7.12
CA GLN A 192 4.12 -23.68 -6.92
C GLN A 192 4.48 -22.80 -5.71
N ASP A 193 5.61 -23.11 -5.10
CA ASP A 193 6.10 -22.37 -3.94
C ASP A 193 6.74 -21.04 -4.35
N ILE A 194 6.44 -19.99 -3.58
CA ILE A 194 7.18 -18.73 -3.65
C ILE A 194 8.37 -18.78 -2.69
N THR A 195 9.56 -18.56 -3.22
CA THR A 195 10.81 -18.58 -2.45
C THR A 195 11.36 -17.17 -2.24
N ARG A 196 12.37 -17.04 -1.38
CA ARG A 196 13.08 -15.76 -1.18
C ARG A 196 13.76 -15.27 -2.46
N GLU A 197 14.15 -16.16 -3.36
CA GLU A 197 14.79 -15.81 -4.63
C GLU A 197 13.82 -15.14 -5.61
N ASP A 198 12.52 -15.36 -5.44
CA ASP A 198 11.48 -14.77 -6.30
C ASP A 198 11.16 -13.32 -5.92
N VAL A 199 11.63 -12.88 -4.75
CA VAL A 199 11.43 -11.52 -4.23
C VAL A 199 12.69 -10.68 -4.42
N ILE A 200 12.75 -9.96 -5.54
CA ILE A 200 13.83 -9.01 -5.82
C ILE A 200 13.52 -7.66 -5.19
N LEU A 201 14.37 -7.21 -4.26
CA LEU A 201 14.22 -5.91 -3.60
C LEU A 201 15.56 -5.18 -3.57
N ASP A 202 15.66 -4.13 -4.37
CA ASP A 202 16.78 -3.20 -4.42
C ASP A 202 16.65 -2.18 -3.28
N THR A 203 17.74 -2.00 -2.54
CA THR A 203 17.77 -1.19 -1.31
C THR A 203 18.61 0.08 -1.47
N ARG A 204 19.11 0.35 -2.69
CA ARG A 204 20.04 1.47 -2.94
C ARG A 204 19.37 2.85 -2.86
N PHE A 205 18.04 2.91 -3.00
CA PHE A 205 17.30 4.15 -3.20
C PHE A 205 16.36 4.54 -2.05
N GLY A 206 16.27 3.72 -0.99
CA GLY A 206 15.33 3.93 0.12
C GLY A 206 15.74 4.97 1.17
N GLY A 207 16.92 5.57 1.03
CA GLY A 207 17.47 6.51 2.03
C GLY A 207 17.08 7.99 1.79
N PRO A 208 17.24 8.86 2.81
CA PRO A 208 17.84 8.55 4.12
C PRO A 208 16.90 7.82 5.09
N GLU A 209 15.60 8.08 5.03
CA GLU A 209 14.57 7.46 5.87
C GLU A 209 13.24 7.41 5.09
N TYR A 210 12.28 6.61 5.56
CA TYR A 210 10.92 6.65 5.03
C TYR A 210 10.35 8.07 5.02
N GLY A 211 9.86 8.51 3.86
CA GLY A 211 9.23 9.82 3.69
C GLY A 211 10.19 11.00 3.55
N LEU A 212 11.51 10.77 3.61
CA LEU A 212 12.52 11.79 3.34
C LEU A 212 13.19 11.52 1.99
N PRO A 213 13.18 12.47 1.04
CA PRO A 213 13.90 12.31 -0.22
C PRO A 213 15.40 12.53 -0.03
N ASN A 214 16.21 11.87 -0.85
CA ASN A 214 17.61 12.26 -1.08
C ASN A 214 17.73 13.12 -2.35
N GLU A 215 18.92 13.66 -2.64
CA GLU A 215 19.14 14.49 -3.85
C GLU A 215 18.83 13.73 -5.14
N GLY A 216 19.16 12.43 -5.20
CA GLY A 216 18.83 11.57 -6.34
C GLY A 216 17.32 11.40 -6.52
N THR A 217 16.55 11.31 -5.43
CA THR A 217 15.07 11.31 -5.47
C THR A 217 14.55 12.59 -6.10
N LEU A 218 15.04 13.75 -5.67
CA LEU A 218 14.61 15.06 -6.19
C LEU A 218 15.01 15.25 -7.65
N GLU A 219 16.21 14.79 -8.04
CA GLU A 219 16.68 14.79 -9.42
C GLU A 219 15.80 13.91 -10.32
N ALA A 220 15.50 12.69 -9.89
CA ALA A 220 14.66 11.75 -10.64
C ALA A 220 13.25 12.30 -10.87
N ILE A 221 12.63 12.89 -9.84
CA ILE A 221 11.32 13.57 -9.95
C ILE A 221 11.40 14.69 -11.01
N ARG A 222 12.41 15.56 -10.93
CA ARG A 222 12.58 16.67 -11.88
C ARG A 222 12.81 16.17 -13.30
N LEU A 223 13.57 15.09 -13.48
CA LEU A 223 13.86 14.52 -14.78
C LEU A 223 12.58 13.94 -15.42
N CYS A 224 11.86 13.07 -14.71
CA CYS A 224 10.61 12.50 -15.21
C CYS A 224 9.57 13.59 -15.55
N ALA A 225 9.41 14.56 -14.65
CA ALA A 225 8.48 15.68 -14.86
C ALA A 225 8.84 16.54 -16.08
N ARG A 226 10.13 16.80 -16.31
CA ARG A 226 10.59 17.67 -17.41
C ARG A 226 10.52 16.99 -18.77
N PHE A 227 10.80 15.69 -18.84
CA PHE A 227 10.87 14.98 -20.11
C PHE A 227 9.53 14.38 -20.52
N GLU A 228 8.73 13.91 -19.57
CA GLU A 228 7.49 13.18 -19.86
C GLU A 228 6.22 13.87 -19.33
N GLY A 229 6.36 14.95 -18.55
CA GLY A 229 5.20 15.61 -17.93
C GLY A 229 4.51 14.76 -16.86
N VAL A 230 5.18 13.72 -16.35
CA VAL A 230 4.67 12.78 -15.34
C VAL A 230 5.25 13.13 -13.97
N LEU A 231 4.39 13.19 -12.94
CA LEU A 231 4.78 13.41 -11.54
C LEU A 231 4.76 12.09 -10.78
N THR A 232 5.74 11.92 -9.89
CA THR A 232 5.94 10.75 -9.04
C THR A 232 6.11 11.17 -7.58
#